data_AF-A0A848I614-F1
#
_entry.id   AF-A0A848I614-F1
#
_cell.length_a   1.000
_cell.length_b   1.000
_cell.length_c   1.000
_cell.angle_alpha   90.00
_cell.angle_beta   90.00
_cell.angle_gamma   90.00
#
_symmetry.space_group_name_H-M   'P 1'
#
loop_
_entity.id
_entity.type
_entity.pdbx_description
1 polymer ?
#
loop_
_entity_poly.entity_id
_entity_poly.type
_entity_poly.pdbx_seq_one_letter_code
_entity_poly.pdbx_strand_id
1 'polypeptide(L)'
;MEMAILSLLILLLNGWTMLRFWQDKAAAVVGRRRIPEKDLLGLALIGGSPGALLARHIFRHKTRKQPFSTLLLLIVAVQMGTGIGWLLL
;
A
#
# COMPACT_ATOMS: atom_id res chain seq x y z
N MET A 1 18.59 13.62 14.16
CA MET A 1 17.63 12.80 14.94
C MET A 1 16.25 12.76 14.27
N GLU A 2 15.71 13.91 13.89
CA GLU A 2 14.37 14.05 13.28
C GLU A 2 14.20 13.26 11.97
N MET A 3 15.15 13.38 11.03
CA MET A 3 15.13 12.62 9.77
C MET A 3 15.15 11.11 9.96
N ALA A 4 15.82 10.63 11.03
CA ALA A 4 15.89 9.21 11.34
C ALA A 4 14.52 8.69 11.85
N ILE A 5 13.83 9.50 12.67
CA ILE A 5 12.48 9.18 13.15
C ILE A 5 11.50 9.11 11.98
N LEU A 6 11.52 10.11 11.08
CA LEU A 6 10.65 10.10 9.89
C LEU A 6 10.91 8.89 9.00
N SER A 7 12.17 8.58 8.74
CA SER A 7 12.55 7.40 7.95
C SER A 7 12.05 6.10 8.59
N LEU A 8 12.19 5.97 9.91
CA LEU A 8 11.71 4.82 10.66
C LEU A 8 10.18 4.70 10.58
N LEU A 9 9.44 5.80 10.74
CA LEU A 9 7.97 5.80 10.64
C LEU A 9 7.51 5.38 9.24
N ILE A 10 8.17 5.85 8.19
CA ILE A 10 7.87 5.45 6.80
C ILE A 10 8.12 3.96 6.61
N LEU A 11 9.24 3.43 7.11
CA LEU A 11 9.55 2.01 7.04
C LEU A 11 8.53 1.15 7.80
N LEU A 12 8.14 1.57 9.01
CA LEU A 12 7.12 0.89 9.80
C LEU A 12 5.76 0.91 9.12
N LEU A 13 5.34 2.03 8.53
CA LEU A 13 4.08 2.14 7.78
C LEU A 13 4.07 1.19 6.58
N ASN A 14 5.17 1.13 5.82
CA ASN A 14 5.29 0.25 4.66
C ASN A 14 5.32 -1.22 5.08
N GLY A 15 6.07 -1.57 6.13
CA GLY A 15 6.08 -2.91 6.71
C GLY A 15 4.70 -3.34 7.22
N TRP A 16 3.99 -2.45 7.91
CA TRP A 16 2.61 -2.68 8.36
C TRP A 16 1.66 -2.90 7.18
N THR A 17 1.79 -2.08 6.13
CA THR A 17 1.00 -2.24 4.91
C THR A 17 1.23 -3.60 4.27
N MET A 18 2.49 -4.03 4.14
CA MET A 18 2.82 -5.36 3.62
C MET A 18 2.21 -6.48 4.48
N LEU A 19 2.30 -6.37 5.80
CA LEU A 19 1.73 -7.35 6.73
C LEU A 19 0.21 -7.48 6.54
N ARG A 20 -0.50 -6.36 6.36
CA ARG A 20 -1.96 -6.38 6.14
C ARG A 20 -2.34 -7.05 4.82
N PHE A 21 -1.56 -6.83 3.75
CA PHE A 21 -1.76 -7.54 2.47
C PHE A 21 -1.52 -9.05 2.60
N TRP A 22 -0.49 -9.45 3.36
CA TRP A 22 -0.22 -10.85 3.67
C TRP A 22 -1.35 -11.47 4.50
N GLN A 23 -1.82 -10.80 5.55
CA GLN A 23 -2.94 -11.25 6.38
C GLN A 23 -4.21 -11.47 5.55
N ASP A 24 -4.56 -10.56 4.64
CA ASP A 24 -5.73 -10.75 3.77
C ASP A 24 -5.54 -11.94 2.82
N LYS A 25 -4.31 -12.16 2.31
CA LYS A 25 -4.00 -13.33 1.47
C LYS A 25 -4.11 -14.61 2.28
N ALA A 26 -3.56 -14.67 3.49
CA ALA A 26 -3.64 -15.83 4.37
C ALA A 26 -5.09 -16.13 4.75
N ALA A 27 -5.87 -15.11 5.13
CA ALA A 27 -7.30 -15.25 5.43
C ALA A 27 -8.08 -15.84 4.25
N ALA A 28 -7.77 -15.42 3.01
CA ALA A 28 -8.40 -15.98 1.82
C ALA A 28 -8.09 -17.47 1.59
N VAL A 29 -6.88 -17.92 1.95
CA VAL A 29 -6.47 -19.33 1.82
C VAL A 29 -7.21 -20.21 2.82
N VAL A 30 -7.35 -19.75 4.07
CA VAL A 30 -8.00 -20.52 5.14
C VAL A 30 -9.50 -20.25 5.29
N GLY A 31 -10.13 -19.54 4.34
CA GLY A 31 -11.57 -19.24 4.36
C GLY A 31 -12.03 -18.32 5.49
N ARG A 32 -11.12 -17.54 6.09
CA ARG A 32 -11.45 -16.56 7.14
C ARG A 32 -11.95 -15.24 6.56
N ARG A 33 -12.55 -14.41 7.42
CA ARG A 33 -12.98 -13.05 7.06
C ARG A 33 -11.79 -12.25 6.51
N ARG A 34 -11.97 -11.74 5.30
CA ARG A 34 -11.00 -10.92 4.56
C ARG A 34 -10.97 -9.48 5.06
N ILE A 35 -9.85 -8.80 4.86
CA ILE A 35 -9.70 -7.38 5.17
C ILE A 35 -10.45 -6.57 4.10
N PRO A 36 -11.27 -5.58 4.48
CA PRO A 36 -11.92 -4.68 3.53
C PRO A 36 -10.91 -4.00 2.60
N GLU A 37 -11.22 -3.94 1.30
CA GLU A 37 -10.33 -3.33 0.30
C GLU A 37 -10.04 -1.85 0.60
N LYS A 38 -11.02 -1.14 1.15
CA LYS A 38 -10.88 0.26 1.59
C LYS A 38 -9.77 0.46 2.63
N ASP A 39 -9.55 -0.52 3.51
CA ASP A 39 -8.54 -0.39 4.57
C ASP A 39 -7.13 -0.56 3.97
N LEU A 40 -6.98 -1.50 3.03
CA LEU A 40 -5.73 -1.72 2.30
C LEU A 40 -5.38 -0.53 1.39
N LEU A 41 -6.37 0.03 0.70
CA LEU A 41 -6.20 1.25 -0.11
C LEU A 41 -5.93 2.47 0.77
N GLY A 42 -6.57 2.58 1.94
CA GLY A 42 -6.32 3.65 2.90
C GLY A 42 -4.87 3.67 3.38
N LEU A 43 -4.29 2.51 3.67
CA LEU A 43 -2.86 2.40 4.02
C LEU A 43 -1.94 2.86 2.89
N ALA A 44 -2.26 2.50 1.64
CA ALA A 44 -1.52 3.00 0.49
C ALA A 44 -1.64 4.53 0.34
N LEU A 45 -2.83 5.08 0.56
CA LEU A 45 -3.13 6.51 0.42
C LEU A 45 -2.34 7.38 1.41
N ILE A 46 -2.18 6.94 2.66
CA ILE A 46 -1.45 7.69 3.70
C ILE A 46 0.08 7.58 3.61
N GLY A 47 0.62 6.88 2.61
CA GLY A 47 2.07 6.76 2.36
C GLY A 47 2.64 5.34 2.38
N GLY A 48 1.79 4.32 2.57
CA GLY A 48 2.19 2.91 2.49
C GLY A 48 2.24 2.35 1.05
N SER A 49 2.13 3.20 0.02
CA SER A 49 1.99 2.75 -1.37
C SER A 49 3.20 1.94 -1.90
N PRO A 50 4.47 2.21 -1.52
CA PRO A 50 5.58 1.32 -1.91
C PRO A 50 5.41 -0.10 -1.35
N GLY A 51 5.07 -0.22 -0.07
CA GLY A 51 4.80 -1.48 0.61
C GLY A 51 3.58 -2.20 0.03
N ALA A 52 2.54 -1.45 -0.34
CA ALA A 52 1.35 -2.00 -1.01
C ALA A 52 1.70 -2.57 -2.40
N LEU A 53 2.50 -1.86 -3.21
CA LEU A 53 2.95 -2.34 -4.52
C LEU A 53 3.85 -3.58 -4.40
N LEU A 54 4.79 -3.54 -3.46
CA LEU A 54 5.69 -4.66 -3.20
C LEU A 54 4.92 -5.90 -2.72
N ALA A 55 4.01 -5.74 -1.76
CA ALA A 55 3.15 -6.82 -1.27
C ALA A 55 2.21 -7.35 -2.38
N ARG A 56 1.67 -6.46 -3.22
CA ARG A 56 0.86 -6.84 -4.37
C ARG A 56 1.63 -7.74 -5.34
N HIS A 57 2.90 -7.43 -5.59
CA HIS A 57 3.77 -8.24 -6.44
C HIS A 57 4.12 -9.58 -5.77
N ILE A 58 4.66 -9.56 -4.55
CA ILE A 58 5.12 -10.75 -3.82
C ILE A 58 3.97 -11.74 -3.57
N PHE A 59 2.85 -11.27 -3.04
CA PHE A 59 1.73 -12.14 -2.67
C PHE A 59 0.74 -12.40 -3.82
N ARG A 60 1.04 -11.86 -5.02
CA ARG A 60 0.18 -11.86 -6.21
C ARG A 60 -1.24 -11.41 -5.86
N HIS A 61 -1.33 -10.38 -5.03
CA HIS A 61 -2.57 -9.96 -4.40
C HIS A 61 -3.40 -9.10 -5.36
N LYS A 62 -4.52 -9.64 -5.86
CA LYS A 62 -5.50 -8.86 -6.65
C LYS A 62 -4.85 -8.07 -7.80
N THR A 63 -3.90 -8.68 -8.50
CA THR A 63 -3.13 -8.02 -9.58
C THR A 63 -4.01 -7.57 -10.74
N ARG A 64 -5.07 -8.32 -11.07
CA ARG A 64 -6.04 -7.99 -12.12
C ARG A 64 -7.46 -7.68 -11.60
N LYS A 65 -7.69 -7.77 -10.29
CA LYS A 65 -9.05 -7.60 -9.73
C LYS A 65 -9.40 -6.12 -9.71
N GLN A 66 -10.48 -5.77 -10.40
CA GLN A 66 -11.06 -4.43 -10.36
C GLN A 66 -12.17 -4.34 -9.30
N PRO A 67 -12.39 -3.17 -8.69
CA PRO A 67 -11.70 -1.88 -8.93
C PRO A 67 -10.36 -1.71 -8.19
N PHE A 68 -9.98 -2.66 -7.33
CA PHE A 68 -8.82 -2.53 -6.44
C PHE A 68 -7.51 -2.15 -7.15
N SER A 69 -7.18 -2.84 -8.23
CA SER A 69 -5.93 -2.61 -8.96
C SER A 69 -5.86 -1.18 -9.52
N THR A 70 -6.93 -0.70 -10.14
CA THR A 70 -6.98 0.67 -10.67
C THR A 70 -6.88 1.70 -9.57
N LEU A 71 -7.60 1.52 -8.46
CA LEU A 71 -7.55 2.47 -7.33
C LEU A 71 -6.15 2.55 -6.71
N LEU A 72 -5.46 1.42 -6.53
CA LEU A 72 -4.09 1.43 -6.01
C LEU A 72 -3.12 2.16 -6.95
N LEU A 73 -3.22 1.92 -8.26
CA LEU A 73 -2.38 2.61 -9.24
C LEU A 73 -2.69 4.11 -9.31
N LEU A 74 -3.96 4.50 -9.18
CA LEU A 74 -4.36 5.91 -9.11
C LEU A 74 -3.74 6.60 -7.89
N ILE A 75 -3.79 5.97 -6.71
CA ILE A 75 -3.16 6.51 -5.49
C ILE A 75 -1.67 6.77 -5.73
N VAL A 76 -0.96 5.79 -6.28
CA VAL A 76 0.48 5.92 -6.60
C VAL A 76 0.71 7.04 -7.60
N ALA A 77 -0.07 7.11 -8.67
CA ALA A 77 0.05 8.14 -9.70
C ALA A 77 -0.15 9.55 -9.12
N VAL A 78 -1.15 9.74 -8.25
CA VAL A 78 -1.41 11.01 -7.58
C VAL A 78 -0.24 11.37 -6.67
N GLN A 79 0.25 10.45 -5.82
CA GLN A 79 1.38 10.72 -4.91
C GLN A 79 2.66 11.10 -5.67
N MET A 80 2.97 10.38 -6.75
CA MET A 80 4.12 10.70 -7.60
C MET A 80 3.94 12.04 -8.30
N GLY A 81 2.75 12.31 -8.85
CA GLY A 81 2.44 13.57 -9.51
C GLY A 81 2.54 14.77 -8.56
N THR A 82 2.04 14.65 -7.32
CA THR A 82 2.17 15.70 -6.31
C THR A 82 3.62 15.90 -5.88
N GLY A 83 4.39 14.82 -5.71
CA GLY A 83 5.80 14.91 -5.34
C GLY A 83 6.65 15.56 -6.43
N ILE A 84 6.43 15.20 -7.70
CA ILE A 84 7.10 15.80 -8.84
C ILE A 84 6.69 17.27 -9.00
N GLY A 85 5.39 17.57 -8.91
CA GLY A 85 4.89 18.95 -8.99
C GLY A 85 5.49 19.85 -7.92
N TRP A 86 5.59 19.36 -6.68
CA TRP A 86 6.27 20.08 -5.60
C TRP A 86 7.76 20.29 -5.86
N LEU A 87 8.44 19.33 -6.51
CA LEU A 87 9.87 19.44 -6.82
C LEU A 87 10.18 20.44 -7.95
N LEU A 88 9.23 20.66 -8.86
CA LEU A 88 9.37 21.52 -10.04
C LEU A 88 8.91 22.97 -9.82
N LEU A 89 8.25 23.26 -8.70
CA LEU A 89 7.81 24.60 -8.27
C LEU A 89 8.85 25.24 -7.36
#